data_AF-C5TA00-F1
#
_entry.id   AF-C5TA00-F1
#
_cell.length_a   1.000
_cell.length_b   1.000
_cell.length_c   1.000
_cell.angle_alpha   90.00
_cell.angle_beta   90.00
_cell.angle_gamma   90.00
#
_symmetry.space_group_name_H-M   'P 1'
#
loop_
_entity.id
_entity.type
_entity.pdbx_description
1 polymer ?
#
loop_
_entity_poly.entity_id
_entity_poly.type
_entity_poly.pdbx_seq_one_letter_code
_entity_poly.pdbx_strand_id
1 'polypeptide(L)' 'GTGKVCAASADCQSGVCSAGICQPATCTDSIKNGSETDTDCGGICGACGTGKACLASTDCLSGTCNAGVCQ' A
#
# COMPACT_ATOMS: atom_id res chain seq x y z
N GLY A 1 -10.82 7.20 -7.68
CA GLY A 1 -11.57 6.74 -6.50
C GLY A 1 -12.30 5.46 -6.86
N THR A 2 -12.46 4.53 -5.92
CA THR A 2 -13.04 3.19 -6.18
C THR A 2 -14.41 3.28 -6.88
N GLY A 3 -14.67 2.39 -7.84
CA GLY A 3 -15.91 2.33 -8.62
C GLY A 3 -16.00 3.34 -9.77
N LYS A 4 -15.02 4.24 -9.93
CA LYS A 4 -14.95 5.17 -11.08
C LYS A 4 -14.38 4.48 -12.31
N VAL A 5 -14.77 4.96 -13.49
CA VAL A 5 -14.16 4.54 -14.76
C VAL A 5 -12.69 4.96 -14.83
N CYS A 6 -11.85 4.08 -15.35
CA CYS A 6 -10.42 4.30 -15.56
C CYS A 6 -9.96 3.64 -16.87
N ALA A 7 -8.87 4.17 -17.44
CA ALA A 7 -8.16 3.57 -18.58
C ALA A 7 -6.81 2.97 -18.14
N ALA A 8 -6.20 3.51 -17.09
CA ALA A 8 -4.94 3.06 -16.53
C ALA A 8 -4.98 3.03 -15.00
N SER A 9 -4.08 2.24 -14.39
CA SER A 9 -3.87 2.19 -12.94
C SER A 9 -3.65 3.56 -12.33
N ALA A 10 -2.91 4.44 -13.01
CA ALA A 10 -2.62 5.80 -12.57
C ALA A 10 -3.87 6.70 -12.47
N ASP A 11 -4.98 6.35 -13.13
CA ASP A 11 -6.25 7.09 -12.99
C ASP A 11 -6.93 6.82 -11.63
N CYS A 12 -6.51 5.75 -10.96
CA CYS A 12 -7.07 5.30 -9.70
C CYS A 12 -6.13 5.69 -8.57
N GLN A 13 -6.68 6.35 -7.54
CA GLN A 13 -5.95 6.61 -6.29
C GLN A 13 -5.40 5.33 -5.65
N SER A 14 -6.09 4.20 -5.84
CA SER A 14 -5.61 2.88 -5.42
C SER A 14 -4.44 2.35 -6.24
N GLY A 15 -4.14 2.91 -7.42
CA GLY A 15 -3.22 2.32 -8.38
C GLY A 15 -3.77 1.09 -9.10
N VAL A 16 -5.05 0.74 -8.92
CA VAL A 16 -5.65 -0.47 -9.50
C VAL A 16 -6.81 -0.09 -10.43
N CYS A 17 -6.60 -0.26 -11.73
CA CYS A 17 -7.65 -0.20 -12.74
C CYS A 17 -7.88 -1.60 -13.30
N SER A 18 -9.06 -2.19 -13.04
CA SER A 18 -9.41 -3.53 -13.52
C SER A 18 -10.77 -3.51 -14.18
N ALA A 19 -10.87 -4.12 -15.36
CA ALA A 19 -12.07 -4.08 -16.20
C ALA A 19 -12.60 -2.66 -16.47
N GLY A 20 -11.70 -1.67 -16.58
CA GLY A 20 -12.05 -0.27 -16.80
C GLY A 20 -12.65 0.44 -15.59
N ILE A 21 -12.57 -0.15 -14.39
CA ILE A 21 -13.09 0.41 -13.15
C ILE A 21 -12.00 0.40 -12.06
N CYS A 22 -11.90 1.50 -11.32
CA CYS A 22 -11.00 1.60 -10.18
C CYS A 22 -11.41 0.63 -9.09
N GLN A 23 -10.50 -0.29 -8.76
CA GLN A 23 -10.67 -1.25 -7.67
C GLN A 23 -9.92 -0.77 -6.42
N PRO A 24 -10.29 -1.26 -5.22
CA PRO A 24 -9.46 -1.04 -4.05
C PRO A 24 -8.06 -1.65 -4.23
N ALA A 25 -7.07 -1.04 -3.59
CA ALA A 25 -5.73 -1.59 -3.39
C ALA A 25 -5.83 -2.91 -2.61
N THR A 26 -4.92 -3.85 -2.86
CA THR A 26 -4.90 -5.13 -2.13
C THR A 26 -3.52 -5.44 -1.59
N CYS A 27 -3.48 -5.94 -0.35
CA CYS A 27 -2.23 -6.21 0.39
C CYS A 27 -1.50 -7.49 -0.04
N THR A 28 -1.76 -7.98 -1.25
CA THR A 28 -1.18 -9.22 -1.79
C THR A 28 -1.05 -9.17 -3.31
N ASP A 29 -1.09 -7.98 -3.92
CA ASP A 29 -0.96 -7.81 -5.37
C ASP A 29 0.48 -7.56 -5.82
N SER A 30 1.43 -7.51 -4.89
CA SER A 30 2.85 -7.28 -5.13
C SER A 30 3.14 -5.91 -5.76
N ILE A 31 2.25 -4.95 -5.56
CA ILE A 31 2.40 -3.58 -6.03
C ILE A 31 2.23 -2.64 -4.83
N LYS A 32 3.27 -1.86 -4.52
CA LYS A 32 3.15 -0.78 -3.54
C LYS A 32 2.13 0.28 -4.01
N ASN A 33 0.90 0.19 -3.53
CA ASN A 33 -0.20 1.03 -4.00
C ASN A 33 -1.14 1.45 -2.86
N GLY A 34 -2.15 2.27 -3.17
CA GLY A 34 -3.04 2.85 -2.16
C GLY A 34 -2.28 3.64 -1.09
N SER A 35 -2.31 3.16 0.15
CA SER A 35 -1.59 3.78 1.28
C SER A 35 -0.57 2.83 1.93
N GLU A 36 -0.13 1.81 1.21
CA GLU A 36 0.95 0.94 1.63
C GLU A 36 2.27 1.69 1.79
N THR A 37 3.03 1.37 2.83
CA THR A 37 4.33 2.00 3.09
C THR A 37 5.49 1.19 2.52
N ASP A 38 5.30 -0.13 2.36
CA ASP A 38 6.10 -1.02 1.53
C ASP A 38 5.17 -1.96 0.74
N THR A 39 5.69 -2.66 -0.26
CA THR A 39 4.90 -3.57 -1.11
C THR A 39 4.13 -4.57 -0.25
N ASP A 40 2.79 -4.57 -0.39
CA ASP A 40 1.87 -5.48 0.31
C ASP A 40 1.82 -5.30 1.85
N CYS A 41 2.33 -4.19 2.41
CA CYS A 41 2.29 -3.95 3.86
C CYS A 41 2.30 -2.46 4.28
N GLY A 42 1.89 -2.21 5.52
CA GLY A 42 1.79 -0.89 6.12
C GLY A 42 0.55 -0.10 5.68
N GLY A 43 0.24 0.98 6.41
CA GLY A 43 -0.95 1.80 6.17
C GLY A 43 -2.27 1.02 6.27
N ILE A 44 -2.94 0.74 5.13
CA ILE A 44 -4.20 -0.02 5.09
C ILE A 44 -3.97 -1.53 5.26
N CYS A 45 -2.73 -1.99 5.08
CA CYS A 45 -2.33 -3.37 5.15
C CYS A 45 -1.76 -3.72 6.52
N GLY A 46 -1.51 -5.01 6.74
CA GLY A 46 -0.84 -5.47 7.95
C GLY A 46 0.52 -4.79 8.13
N ALA A 47 0.96 -4.65 9.38
CA ALA A 47 2.26 -4.07 9.67
C ALA A 47 3.39 -4.88 8.99
N CYS A 48 4.35 -4.16 8.44
CA CYS A 48 5.53 -4.67 7.79
C CYS A 48 6.54 -5.30 8.78
N GLY A 49 7.29 -6.29 8.29
CA GLY A 49 8.41 -6.87 9.03
C GLY A 49 9.66 -5.97 9.06
N THR A 50 10.65 -6.37 9.84
CA THR A 50 11.97 -5.70 9.90
C THR A 50 12.60 -5.56 8.51
N GLY A 51 13.24 -4.41 8.25
CA GLY A 51 13.91 -4.06 7.00
C GLY A 51 12.99 -3.47 5.93
N LYS A 52 11.68 -3.46 6.15
CA LYS A 52 10.70 -2.89 5.22
C LYS A 52 10.55 -1.39 5.40
N ALA A 53 10.13 -0.71 4.34
CA ALA A 53 9.85 0.72 4.38
C ALA A 53 8.66 1.03 5.31
N CYS A 54 8.72 2.15 6.02
CA CYS A 54 7.68 2.60 6.93
C CYS A 54 7.58 4.12 6.96
N LEU A 55 6.41 4.65 7.34
CA LEU A 55 6.19 6.07 7.59
C LEU A 55 5.86 6.35 9.06
N ALA A 56 5.29 5.36 9.75
CA ALA A 56 4.93 5.41 11.15
C ALA A 56 5.33 4.12 11.86
N SER A 57 5.53 4.20 13.18
CA SER A 57 5.75 3.04 14.05
C SER A 57 4.68 1.95 13.91
N THR A 58 3.43 2.34 13.63
CA THR A 58 2.32 1.41 13.41
C THR A 58 2.44 0.59 12.12
N ASP A 59 3.28 1.03 11.18
CA ASP A 59 3.56 0.27 9.97
C ASP A 59 4.52 -0.89 10.24
N CYS A 60 5.11 -1.01 11.43
CA CYS A 60 6.09 -2.03 11.75
C CYS A 60 5.55 -3.00 12.78
N LEU A 61 5.74 -4.30 12.55
CA LEU A 61 5.39 -5.35 13.53
C LEU A 61 6.09 -5.14 14.87
N SER A 62 7.29 -4.54 14.85
CA SER A 62 8.06 -4.18 16.03
C SER A 62 7.59 -2.90 16.73
N GLY A 63 6.68 -2.13 16.13
CA GLY A 63 6.30 -0.80 16.62
C GLY A 63 7.37 0.27 16.44
N THR A 64 8.46 -0.02 15.71
CA THR A 64 9.59 0.90 15.56
C THR A 64 9.89 1.18 14.08
N CYS A 65 9.54 2.39 13.65
CA CYS A 65 9.95 2.93 12.36
C CYS A 65 11.11 3.92 12.58
N ASN A 66 12.30 3.57 12.12
CA ASN A 66 13.49 4.40 12.30
C ASN A 66 14.15 4.69 10.94
N ALA A 67 14.36 5.96 10.65
CA ALA A 67 14.89 6.42 9.36
C ALA A 67 14.13 5.87 8.13
N GLY A 68 12.82 5.67 8.27
CA GLY A 68 11.96 5.14 7.21
C GLY A 68 12.02 3.62 7.02
N VAL A 69 12.63 2.90 7.97
CA VAL A 69 12.76 1.44 7.93
C VAL A 69 12.29 0.81 9.25
N CYS A 70 11.55 -0.29 9.15
CA CYS A 70 11.15 -1.09 10.31
C CYS A 70 12.36 -1.79 10.92
N GLN A 71 12.55 -1.66 12.23
CA GLN A 71 13.63 -2.35 12.96
C GLN A 71 13.10 -3.56 13.71
#